data_AF-A0A956D1K0-F1
#
_entry.id   AF-A0A956D1K0-F1
#
_cell.length_a   1.000
_cell.length_b   1.000
_cell.length_c   1.000
_cell.angle_alpha   90.00
_cell.angle_beta   90.00
_cell.angle_gamma   90.00
#
_symmetry.space_group_name_H-M   'P 1'
#
loop_
_entity.id
_entity.type
_entity.pdbx_description
1 polymer ?
#
loop_
_entity_poly.entity_id
_entity_poly.type
_entity_poly.pdbx_seq_one_letter_code
_entity_poly.pdbx_strand_id
1 'polypeptide(L)'
;MRKVSLDNSIAGPRNRSAQPVEPSTDVLELFFDTGVIFHEVALPVPLPDLISGFVIVKGENERAGDTVRRAEPGEEPDVEISAVEHLPELQGRWLPCPYQLSCAHCVQVFLSDGERPGQVKALLAIDTMQAEGAQGRHLDAALDAGRPFRPLEKNELGSFLSHAVTRNFMRELGKQGVDRAPFKLAALLDTLAPLLPRIRFAKLADHTTVPVSLVLDFGNSRSNAVLVETHGNGVSSVPLELRDGANPFRVSDETFGSRITFLPTPFDDTEHDVAVGHSFAQPSITRLGREALDRALETPHRYHCSLSGPKRYLWDEKASEERWHFALKQGEEYRPVSGRLLKHIFDLGDGIAIREDGPSTPADPRYAPRAMMLFAMVELLQQAYSQINSERYRKFQGREGLPRVLRHLVLTYPSAMRAEELEVYESLVRNAVVLACHYLHIRPEDRPNWNPQTRGFDRFLVVDEAMAAQMVYVYQEIV
;
A
#
# COMPACT_ATOMS: atom_id res chain seq x y z
N MET A 1 -20.67 -41.04 8.22
CA MET A 1 -19.99 -39.73 8.27
C MET A 1 -19.13 -39.70 9.52
N ARG A 2 -17.81 -39.57 9.36
CA ARG A 2 -16.85 -39.55 10.46
C ARG A 2 -16.70 -38.11 10.95
N LYS A 3 -16.96 -37.87 12.23
CA LYS A 3 -16.55 -36.67 12.97
C LYS A 3 -15.04 -36.46 12.75
N VAL A 4 -14.63 -35.40 12.09
CA VAL A 4 -13.21 -35.03 11.99
C VAL A 4 -12.93 -34.01 13.07
N SER A 5 -12.65 -34.50 14.28
CA SER A 5 -12.02 -33.68 15.33
C SER A 5 -10.66 -33.24 14.80
N LEU A 6 -10.43 -31.94 14.72
CA LEU A 6 -9.10 -31.38 14.68
C LEU A 6 -8.52 -31.60 16.08
N ASP A 7 -7.71 -32.64 16.26
CA ASP A 7 -6.57 -32.70 17.19
C ASP A 7 -6.16 -34.15 17.50
N ASN A 8 -4.87 -34.43 17.26
CA ASN A 8 -4.16 -35.55 17.88
C ASN A 8 -3.00 -35.03 18.77
N SER A 9 -3.06 -33.77 19.18
CA SER A 9 -2.17 -33.16 20.18
C SER A 9 -2.93 -32.84 21.46
N ILE A 10 -2.32 -33.21 22.57
CA ILE A 10 -2.82 -33.25 23.95
C ILE A 10 -3.54 -31.93 24.33
N ALA A 11 -4.87 -31.99 24.46
CA ALA A 11 -5.69 -30.86 24.90
C ALA A 11 -5.63 -30.68 26.43
N GLY A 12 -5.02 -29.58 26.89
CA GLY A 12 -5.24 -29.06 28.24
C GLY A 12 -6.65 -28.45 28.38
N PRO A 13 -7.13 -28.19 29.61
CA PRO A 13 -8.49 -27.71 29.84
C PRO A 13 -8.73 -26.34 29.16
N ARG A 14 -9.58 -26.33 28.12
CA ARG A 14 -9.97 -25.13 27.37
C ARG A 14 -10.88 -24.25 28.26
N ASN A 15 -10.33 -23.13 28.73
CA ASN A 15 -11.06 -22.20 29.57
C ASN A 15 -12.07 -21.41 28.73
N ARG A 16 -13.34 -21.83 28.75
CA ARG A 16 -14.48 -21.18 28.07
C ARG A 16 -14.91 -19.87 28.75
N SER A 17 -13.97 -19.00 29.12
CA SER A 17 -14.30 -17.65 29.60
C SER A 17 -14.40 -16.73 28.39
N ALA A 18 -15.56 -16.72 27.74
CA ALA A 18 -15.90 -15.66 26.79
C ALA A 18 -16.07 -14.37 27.58
N GLN A 19 -14.99 -13.62 27.79
CA GLN A 19 -15.12 -12.23 28.21
C GLN A 19 -15.86 -11.49 27.08
N PRO A 20 -16.90 -10.70 27.40
CA PRO A 20 -17.58 -9.91 26.39
C PRO A 20 -16.58 -8.95 25.74
N VAL A 21 -16.42 -9.07 24.43
CA VAL A 21 -15.59 -8.16 23.64
C VAL A 21 -16.37 -6.87 23.47
N GLU A 22 -15.85 -5.76 24.01
CA GLU A 22 -16.41 -4.45 23.73
C GLU A 22 -16.12 -4.09 22.26
N PRO A 23 -17.15 -3.81 21.44
CA PRO A 23 -16.94 -3.47 20.05
C PRO A 23 -16.29 -2.09 19.91
N SER A 24 -15.45 -1.91 18.89
CA SER A 24 -14.89 -0.60 18.57
C SER A 24 -15.98 0.41 18.27
N THR A 25 -15.86 1.60 18.88
CA THR A 25 -16.72 2.76 18.61
C THR A 25 -16.07 3.74 17.65
N ASP A 26 -14.85 3.44 17.20
CA ASP A 26 -14.05 4.36 16.39
C ASP A 26 -14.63 4.52 14.99
N VAL A 27 -14.50 5.72 14.46
CA VAL A 27 -14.85 6.04 13.07
C VAL A 27 -13.62 6.62 12.39
N LEU A 28 -13.08 5.87 11.44
CA LEU A 28 -11.99 6.30 10.59
C LEU A 28 -12.55 7.13 9.42
N GLU A 29 -12.23 8.43 9.44
CA GLU A 29 -12.57 9.38 8.40
C GLU A 29 -11.58 9.28 7.23
N LEU A 30 -12.08 8.99 6.03
CA LEU A 30 -11.28 8.86 4.81
C LEU A 30 -11.86 9.72 3.68
N PHE A 31 -11.04 9.99 2.69
CA PHE A 31 -11.41 10.77 1.51
C PHE A 31 -11.15 9.96 0.26
N PHE A 32 -12.08 9.97 -0.69
CA PHE A 32 -11.90 9.28 -1.96
C PHE A 32 -10.73 9.86 -2.77
N ASP A 33 -10.10 9.01 -3.58
CA ASP A 33 -9.00 9.35 -4.51
C ASP A 33 -7.80 10.01 -3.79
N THR A 34 -7.43 9.48 -2.62
CA THR A 34 -6.26 9.92 -1.84
C THR A 34 -5.17 8.85 -1.73
N GLY A 35 -5.27 7.78 -2.52
CA GLY A 35 -4.35 6.65 -2.53
C GLY A 35 -4.71 5.56 -1.51
N VAL A 36 -3.72 4.76 -1.11
CA VAL A 36 -3.92 3.70 -0.11
C VAL A 36 -3.59 4.25 1.27
N ILE A 37 -4.54 4.18 2.20
CA ILE A 37 -4.37 4.67 3.57
C ILE A 37 -4.08 3.50 4.50
N PHE A 38 -3.02 3.66 5.31
CA PHE A 38 -2.66 2.69 6.35
C PHE A 38 -3.13 3.17 7.73
N HIS A 39 -3.78 2.30 8.49
CA HIS A 39 -4.32 2.62 9.82
C HIS A 39 -4.05 1.47 10.80
N GLU A 40 -3.32 1.77 11.88
CA GLU A 40 -3.06 0.81 12.95
C GLU A 40 -4.29 0.66 13.85
N VAL A 41 -4.67 -0.59 14.12
CA VAL A 41 -5.84 -0.91 14.95
C VAL A 41 -5.38 -1.33 16.34
N ALA A 42 -5.96 -0.71 17.36
CA ALA A 42 -5.78 -1.12 18.73
C ALA A 42 -6.55 -2.41 19.00
N LEU A 43 -5.83 -3.52 19.22
CA LEU A 43 -6.41 -4.81 19.58
C LEU A 43 -6.27 -5.08 21.09
N PRO A 44 -7.23 -5.78 21.71
CA PRO A 44 -7.11 -6.25 23.08
C PRO A 44 -5.96 -7.27 23.21
N VAL A 45 -5.39 -7.37 24.42
CA VAL A 45 -4.30 -8.29 24.73
C VAL A 45 -4.74 -9.19 25.91
N PRO A 46 -4.92 -10.51 25.70
CA PRO A 46 -4.79 -11.24 24.44
C PRO A 46 -5.96 -10.99 23.47
N LEU A 47 -5.78 -11.37 22.21
CA LEU A 47 -6.88 -11.38 21.22
C LEU A 47 -8.00 -12.34 21.69
N PRO A 48 -9.29 -12.01 21.52
CA PRO A 48 -10.38 -12.88 21.95
C PRO A 48 -10.39 -14.15 21.12
N ASP A 49 -10.43 -15.31 21.77
CA ASP A 49 -10.48 -16.60 21.07
C ASP A 49 -11.93 -17.02 20.80
N LEU A 50 -12.46 -16.60 19.65
CA LEU A 50 -13.77 -16.99 19.19
C LEU A 50 -13.70 -18.35 18.47
N ILE A 51 -14.29 -19.38 19.08
CA ILE A 51 -14.53 -20.65 18.41
C ILE A 51 -15.76 -20.51 17.51
N SER A 52 -15.57 -20.72 16.21
CA SER A 52 -16.64 -20.61 15.22
C SER A 52 -16.95 -21.98 14.60
N GLY A 53 -18.25 -22.31 14.58
CA GLY A 53 -18.77 -23.53 13.95
C GLY A 53 -19.27 -23.24 12.54
N PHE A 54 -18.89 -24.09 11.59
CA PHE A 54 -19.17 -23.92 10.17
C PHE A 54 -19.74 -25.20 9.55
N VAL A 55 -20.54 -25.04 8.49
CA VAL A 55 -21.13 -26.10 7.68
C VAL A 55 -20.59 -26.00 6.26
N ILE A 56 -20.28 -27.15 5.67
CA ILE A 56 -19.82 -27.27 4.28
C ILE A 56 -21.03 -27.25 3.37
N VAL A 57 -21.10 -26.25 2.50
CA VAL A 57 -22.10 -26.17 1.44
C VAL A 57 -21.46 -26.70 0.16
N LYS A 58 -21.80 -27.95 -0.20
CA LYS A 58 -21.35 -28.57 -1.44
C LYS A 58 -21.82 -27.74 -2.63
N GLY A 59 -20.89 -27.38 -3.50
CA GLY A 59 -21.22 -26.70 -4.75
C GLY A 59 -22.10 -27.57 -5.66
N GLU A 60 -23.02 -26.95 -6.41
CA GLU A 60 -23.96 -27.66 -7.30
C GLU A 60 -23.26 -28.49 -8.39
N ASN A 61 -21.97 -28.25 -8.67
CA ASN A 61 -21.13 -29.01 -9.58
C ASN A 61 -19.65 -29.03 -9.10
N GLU A 62 -18.85 -30.01 -9.55
CA GLU A 62 -17.43 -30.18 -9.17
C GLU A 62 -16.56 -28.94 -9.41
N ARG A 63 -16.96 -28.03 -10.33
CA ARG A 63 -16.25 -26.78 -10.62
C ARG A 63 -16.57 -25.64 -9.64
N ALA A 64 -17.70 -25.68 -8.94
CA ALA A 64 -18.12 -24.61 -8.03
C ALA A 64 -17.30 -24.60 -6.73
N GLY A 65 -16.70 -25.73 -6.38
CA GLY A 65 -15.99 -25.94 -5.12
C GLY A 65 -16.94 -25.97 -3.93
N ASP A 66 -16.49 -26.54 -2.82
CA ASP A 66 -17.21 -26.45 -1.56
C ASP A 66 -17.12 -25.00 -1.03
N THR A 67 -18.27 -24.45 -0.62
CA THR A 67 -18.34 -23.15 0.04
C THR A 67 -18.61 -23.34 1.53
N VAL A 68 -18.31 -22.32 2.33
CA VAL A 68 -18.46 -22.39 3.78
C VAL A 68 -19.47 -21.34 4.22
N ARG A 69 -20.39 -21.75 5.09
CA ARG A 69 -21.22 -20.84 5.88
C ARG A 69 -21.14 -21.19 7.35
N ARG A 70 -21.49 -20.24 8.20
CA ARG A 70 -21.62 -20.49 9.63
C ARG A 70 -22.77 -21.48 9.89
N ALA A 71 -22.61 -22.32 10.91
CA ALA A 71 -23.71 -23.13 11.43
C ALA A 71 -24.77 -22.22 12.07
N GLU A 72 -26.04 -22.44 11.74
CA GLU A 72 -27.17 -21.71 12.34
C GLU A 72 -27.37 -22.09 13.81
N PRO A 73 -28.05 -21.27 14.63
CA PRO A 73 -28.35 -21.63 16.01
C PRO A 73 -29.11 -22.97 16.10
N GLY A 74 -28.49 -23.96 16.76
CA GLY A 74 -29.04 -25.32 16.89
C GLY A 74 -28.67 -26.28 15.75
N GLU A 75 -27.95 -25.82 14.73
CA GLU A 75 -27.35 -26.66 13.69
C GLU A 75 -26.01 -27.23 14.18
N GLU A 76 -25.76 -28.51 13.96
CA GLU A 76 -24.49 -29.14 14.30
C GLU A 76 -23.43 -28.75 13.27
N PRO A 77 -22.30 -28.13 13.67
CA PRO A 77 -21.26 -27.71 12.73
C PRO A 77 -20.48 -28.92 12.18
N ASP A 78 -20.12 -28.87 10.89
CA ASP A 78 -19.18 -29.82 10.28
C ASP A 78 -17.74 -29.59 10.78
N VAL A 79 -17.40 -28.32 11.07
CA VAL A 79 -16.06 -27.89 11.51
C VAL A 79 -16.19 -26.84 12.61
N GLU A 80 -15.51 -27.05 13.74
CA GLU A 80 -15.26 -26.01 14.75
C GLU A 80 -13.80 -25.57 14.66
N ILE A 81 -13.55 -24.26 14.72
CA ILE A 81 -12.20 -23.71 14.55
C ILE A 81 -11.97 -22.50 15.47
N SER A 82 -10.79 -22.44 16.09
CA SER A 82 -10.31 -21.29 16.87
C SER A 82 -9.57 -20.31 15.95
N ALA A 83 -9.89 -19.02 16.04
CA ALA A 83 -9.17 -18.00 15.28
C ALA A 83 -7.74 -17.81 15.80
N VAL A 84 -7.53 -17.86 17.12
CA VAL A 84 -6.23 -17.60 17.75
C VAL A 84 -5.26 -18.76 17.53
N GLU A 85 -5.74 -20.01 17.58
CA GLU A 85 -4.92 -21.20 17.36
C GLU A 85 -4.30 -21.24 15.96
N HIS A 86 -5.05 -20.78 14.94
CA HIS A 86 -4.62 -20.79 13.54
C HIS A 86 -4.07 -19.46 13.05
N LEU A 87 -4.01 -18.44 13.91
CA LEU A 87 -3.49 -17.12 13.57
C LEU A 87 -2.06 -17.17 12.99
N PRO A 88 -1.10 -17.97 13.52
CA PRO A 88 0.26 -18.03 12.98
C PRO A 88 0.34 -18.44 11.51
N GLU A 89 -0.65 -19.17 10.99
CA GLU A 89 -0.71 -19.58 9.58
C GLU A 89 -1.17 -18.45 8.65
N LEU A 90 -1.84 -17.44 9.22
CA LEU A 90 -2.43 -16.30 8.49
C LEU A 90 -1.65 -15.00 8.66
N GLN A 91 -0.77 -14.89 9.66
CA GLN A 91 0.06 -13.70 9.88
C GLN A 91 1.14 -13.52 8.80
N GLY A 92 1.73 -12.32 8.76
CA GLY A 92 2.86 -12.01 7.86
C GLY A 92 2.46 -11.79 6.41
N ARG A 93 1.17 -11.61 6.14
CA ARG A 93 0.60 -11.34 4.82
C ARG A 93 -0.65 -10.47 4.95
N TRP A 94 -1.02 -9.83 3.86
CA TRP A 94 -2.28 -9.10 3.77
C TRP A 94 -3.44 -10.07 3.54
N LEU A 95 -4.52 -9.88 4.29
CA LEU A 95 -5.74 -10.67 4.23
C LEU A 95 -6.91 -9.75 3.89
N PRO A 96 -7.84 -10.17 3.02
CA PRO A 96 -8.95 -9.32 2.64
C PRO A 96 -9.96 -9.20 3.80
N CYS A 97 -10.41 -7.99 4.09
CA CYS A 97 -11.29 -7.70 5.23
C CYS A 97 -12.52 -6.91 4.76
N PRO A 98 -13.69 -7.56 4.57
CA PRO A 98 -14.82 -6.92 3.91
C PRO A 98 -15.59 -5.98 4.82
N TYR A 99 -16.03 -4.86 4.25
CA TYR A 99 -16.94 -3.88 4.86
C TYR A 99 -18.26 -3.83 4.07
N GLN A 100 -19.28 -3.17 4.63
CA GLN A 100 -20.55 -2.88 3.95
C GLN A 100 -20.43 -1.81 2.84
N LEU A 101 -19.28 -1.76 2.16
CA LEU A 101 -18.96 -0.83 1.08
C LEU A 101 -19.28 -1.46 -0.28
N SER A 102 -19.44 -0.64 -1.32
CA SER A 102 -19.69 -1.12 -2.68
C SER A 102 -18.54 -1.98 -3.24
N CYS A 103 -17.31 -1.77 -2.78
CA CYS A 103 -16.13 -2.56 -3.09
C CYS A 103 -15.76 -3.46 -1.91
N ALA A 104 -16.06 -4.77 -2.01
CA ALA A 104 -15.86 -5.71 -0.91
C ALA A 104 -14.38 -5.97 -0.55
N HIS A 105 -13.45 -5.56 -1.43
CA HIS A 105 -12.03 -5.90 -1.36
C HIS A 105 -11.11 -4.68 -1.23
N CYS A 106 -11.68 -3.49 -1.02
CA CYS A 106 -10.92 -2.24 -0.83
C CYS A 106 -10.20 -2.16 0.52
N VAL A 107 -10.47 -3.08 1.46
CA VAL A 107 -9.80 -3.14 2.77
C VAL A 107 -9.08 -4.47 2.92
N GLN A 108 -7.83 -4.39 3.35
CA GLN A 108 -7.02 -5.54 3.74
C GLN A 108 -6.44 -5.33 5.13
N VAL A 109 -6.17 -6.41 5.85
CA VAL A 109 -5.55 -6.41 7.17
C VAL A 109 -4.24 -7.19 7.14
N PHE A 110 -3.19 -6.61 7.71
CA PHE A 110 -1.93 -7.29 7.99
C PHE A 110 -1.83 -7.53 9.49
N LEU A 111 -1.53 -8.78 9.87
CA LEU A 111 -1.37 -9.19 11.26
C LEU A 111 0.07 -9.60 11.51
N SER A 112 0.61 -9.19 12.65
CA SER A 112 1.89 -9.67 13.17
C SER A 112 1.83 -9.80 14.68
N ASP A 113 2.74 -10.59 15.23
CA ASP A 113 2.98 -10.55 16.67
C ASP A 113 3.46 -9.17 17.11
N GLY A 114 3.08 -8.79 18.32
CA GLY A 114 3.56 -7.61 19.03
C GLY A 114 4.78 -7.90 19.89
N GLU A 115 5.21 -6.91 20.67
CA GLU A 115 6.38 -7.05 21.55
C GLU A 115 6.10 -7.91 22.79
N ARG A 116 4.84 -7.92 23.25
CA ARG A 116 4.43 -8.68 24.45
C ARG A 116 3.86 -10.04 24.05
N PRO A 117 4.07 -11.10 24.85
CA PRO A 117 3.47 -12.41 24.62
C PRO A 117 1.94 -12.31 24.47
N GLY A 118 1.39 -12.87 23.39
CA GLY A 118 -0.04 -12.85 23.09
C GLY A 118 -0.58 -11.51 22.57
N GLN A 119 0.28 -10.50 22.39
CA GLN A 119 -0.09 -9.27 21.70
C GLN A 119 -0.07 -9.50 20.19
N VAL A 120 -1.15 -9.10 19.53
CA VAL A 120 -1.26 -9.10 18.07
C VAL A 120 -1.36 -7.64 17.62
N LYS A 121 -0.59 -7.26 16.62
CA LYS A 121 -0.71 -5.98 15.92
C LYS A 121 -1.57 -6.18 14.67
N ALA A 122 -2.45 -5.22 14.40
CA ALA A 122 -3.23 -5.16 13.17
C ALA A 122 -3.02 -3.83 12.47
N LEU A 123 -2.79 -3.89 11.16
CA LEU A 123 -2.72 -2.74 10.28
C LEU A 123 -3.74 -2.93 9.16
N LEU A 124 -4.64 -1.97 8.99
CA LEU A 124 -5.51 -1.89 7.83
C LEU A 124 -4.79 -1.16 6.71
N ALA A 125 -4.91 -1.67 5.49
CA ALA A 125 -4.70 -0.92 4.26
C ALA A 125 -6.07 -0.70 3.62
N ILE A 126 -6.40 0.55 3.29
CA ILE A 126 -7.67 0.92 2.68
C ILE A 126 -7.39 1.63 1.35
N ASP A 127 -7.82 1.01 0.25
CA ASP A 127 -7.85 1.64 -1.06
C ASP A 127 -9.01 2.64 -1.13
N THR A 128 -8.70 3.90 -1.39
CA THR A 128 -9.67 5.00 -1.45
C THR A 128 -10.15 5.31 -2.86
N MET A 129 -9.69 4.58 -3.87
CA MET A 129 -10.06 4.81 -5.26
C MET A 129 -11.55 4.59 -5.49
N GLN A 130 -12.18 5.56 -6.17
CA GLN A 130 -13.57 5.45 -6.60
C GLN A 130 -13.68 5.45 -8.14
N ALA A 131 -14.74 4.82 -8.63
CA ALA A 131 -15.18 4.93 -10.01
C ALA A 131 -16.67 4.60 -10.12
N GLU A 132 -17.44 5.47 -10.78
CA GLU A 132 -18.86 5.25 -11.01
C GLU A 132 -19.09 4.00 -11.88
N GLY A 133 -20.04 3.15 -11.50
CA GLY A 133 -20.37 1.95 -12.26
C GLY A 133 -19.25 0.91 -12.30
N ALA A 134 -18.30 0.96 -11.36
CA ALA A 134 -17.18 0.01 -11.29
C ALA A 134 -17.60 -1.42 -10.93
N GLN A 135 -18.87 -1.69 -10.62
CA GLN A 135 -19.40 -3.02 -10.30
C GLN A 135 -18.59 -3.75 -9.20
N GLY A 136 -18.24 -3.02 -8.14
CA GLY A 136 -17.48 -3.53 -7.01
C GLY A 136 -15.96 -3.62 -7.22
N ARG A 137 -15.43 -3.16 -8.37
CA ARG A 137 -13.99 -3.07 -8.62
C ARG A 137 -13.31 -1.91 -7.88
N HIS A 138 -14.03 -0.80 -7.74
CA HIS A 138 -13.65 0.40 -6.99
C HIS A 138 -14.85 0.84 -6.16
N LEU A 139 -14.62 1.75 -5.22
CA LEU A 139 -15.69 2.35 -4.44
C LEU A 139 -16.63 3.18 -5.34
N ASP A 140 -17.88 3.31 -4.94
CA ASP A 140 -18.88 4.14 -5.60
C ASP A 140 -19.32 5.24 -4.63
N ALA A 141 -18.91 6.48 -4.93
CA ALA A 141 -19.20 7.66 -4.14
C ALA A 141 -20.70 7.87 -3.89
N ALA A 142 -21.58 7.40 -4.78
CA ALA A 142 -23.02 7.53 -4.62
C ALA A 142 -23.56 6.57 -3.54
N LEU A 143 -22.87 5.45 -3.30
CA LEU A 143 -23.25 4.43 -2.32
C LEU A 143 -22.49 4.58 -1.00
N ASP A 144 -21.23 5.01 -1.06
CA ASP A 144 -20.26 4.92 0.04
C ASP A 144 -19.96 6.27 0.72
N ALA A 145 -20.42 7.41 0.20
CA ALA A 145 -20.17 8.71 0.83
C ALA A 145 -21.08 8.97 2.05
N GLY A 146 -20.52 9.58 3.09
CA GLY A 146 -21.26 10.30 4.14
C GLY A 146 -21.73 9.48 5.34
N ARG A 147 -21.84 8.15 5.24
CA ARG A 147 -22.20 7.28 6.39
C ARG A 147 -21.03 6.39 6.82
N PRO A 148 -20.90 6.11 8.13
CA PRO A 148 -19.91 5.15 8.61
C PRO A 148 -20.37 3.72 8.33
N PHE A 149 -19.50 2.93 7.71
CA PHE A 149 -19.70 1.52 7.40
C PHE A 149 -18.91 0.64 8.34
N ARG A 150 -19.53 -0.43 8.83
CA ARG A 150 -18.86 -1.43 9.66
C ARG A 150 -18.30 -2.56 8.78
N PRO A 151 -17.35 -3.35 9.32
CA PRO A 151 -17.01 -4.65 8.75
C PRO A 151 -18.25 -5.54 8.58
N LEU A 152 -18.19 -6.48 7.63
CA LEU A 152 -19.20 -7.52 7.53
C LEU A 152 -19.18 -8.40 8.79
N GLU A 153 -20.36 -8.70 9.30
CA GLU A 153 -20.57 -9.53 10.47
C GLU A 153 -20.87 -10.98 10.06
N LYS A 154 -20.97 -11.85 11.07
CA LYS A 154 -21.05 -13.33 10.98
C LYS A 154 -21.95 -13.87 9.87
N ASN A 155 -23.13 -13.28 9.68
CA ASN A 155 -24.13 -13.78 8.73
C ASN A 155 -24.01 -13.16 7.32
N GLU A 156 -23.09 -12.22 7.14
CA GLU A 156 -22.87 -11.49 5.88
C GLU A 156 -21.64 -12.01 5.10
N LEU A 157 -20.77 -12.81 5.74
CA LEU A 157 -19.52 -13.30 5.14
C LEU A 157 -19.73 -14.32 4.01
N GLY A 158 -20.87 -15.01 3.96
CA GLY A 158 -21.10 -16.09 2.98
C GLY A 158 -20.93 -15.64 1.53
N SER A 159 -21.51 -14.49 1.16
CA SER A 159 -21.39 -13.94 -0.20
C SER A 159 -19.93 -13.59 -0.51
N PHE A 160 -19.23 -12.98 0.44
CA PHE A 160 -17.83 -12.58 0.30
C PHE A 160 -16.88 -13.78 0.16
N LEU A 161 -17.03 -14.82 0.98
CA LEU A 161 -16.22 -16.04 0.90
C LEU A 161 -16.49 -16.80 -0.40
N SER A 162 -17.73 -16.74 -0.90
CA SER A 162 -18.11 -17.30 -2.20
C SER A 162 -17.68 -16.43 -3.39
N HIS A 163 -17.20 -15.21 -3.19
CA HIS A 163 -16.76 -14.35 -4.29
C HIS A 163 -15.57 -14.99 -5.02
N ALA A 164 -15.56 -14.95 -6.36
CA ALA A 164 -14.57 -15.66 -7.17
C ALA A 164 -13.12 -15.30 -6.80
N VAL A 165 -12.89 -14.02 -6.51
CA VAL A 165 -11.60 -13.51 -6.09
C VAL A 165 -11.18 -14.06 -4.72
N THR A 166 -12.08 -14.02 -3.73
CA THR A 166 -11.82 -14.58 -2.39
C THR A 166 -11.59 -16.09 -2.45
N ARG A 167 -12.34 -16.83 -3.28
CA ARG A 167 -12.11 -18.27 -3.49
C ARG A 167 -10.74 -18.55 -4.08
N ASN A 168 -10.30 -17.75 -5.05
CA ASN A 168 -8.97 -17.89 -5.65
C ASN A 168 -7.87 -17.65 -4.61
N PHE A 169 -8.01 -16.60 -3.81
CA PHE A 169 -7.12 -16.30 -2.69
C PHE A 169 -7.02 -17.46 -1.70
N MET A 170 -8.15 -17.98 -1.22
CA MET A 170 -8.17 -19.10 -0.27
C MET A 170 -7.59 -20.39 -0.86
N ARG A 171 -7.76 -20.63 -2.16
CA ARG A 171 -7.13 -21.76 -2.85
C ARG A 171 -5.61 -21.63 -2.88
N GLU A 172 -5.11 -20.42 -3.09
CA GLU A 172 -3.66 -20.17 -3.13
C GLU A 172 -3.03 -20.31 -1.73
N LEU A 173 -3.70 -19.80 -0.70
CA LEU A 173 -3.32 -20.09 0.70
C LEU A 173 -3.22 -21.61 0.96
N GLY A 174 -4.18 -22.39 0.44
CA GLY A 174 -4.15 -23.85 0.55
C GLY A 174 -2.92 -24.50 -0.10
N LYS A 175 -2.47 -24.01 -1.27
CA LYS A 175 -1.24 -24.50 -1.91
C LYS A 175 0.02 -24.16 -1.09
N GLN A 176 -0.03 -23.12 -0.28
CA GLN A 176 1.05 -22.69 0.60
C GLN A 176 1.01 -23.36 1.98
N GLY A 177 0.17 -24.38 2.16
CA GLY A 177 0.10 -25.16 3.39
C GLY A 177 -0.91 -24.65 4.41
N VAL A 178 -1.71 -23.63 4.11
CA VAL A 178 -2.82 -23.21 4.97
C VAL A 178 -4.02 -24.11 4.73
N ASP A 179 -4.03 -25.27 5.39
CA ASP A 179 -5.14 -26.22 5.29
C ASP A 179 -6.45 -25.57 5.73
N ARG A 180 -7.57 -25.93 5.08
CA ARG A 180 -8.91 -25.42 5.45
C ARG A 180 -8.98 -23.88 5.49
N ALA A 181 -8.23 -23.20 4.62
CA ALA A 181 -8.15 -21.74 4.54
C ALA A 181 -9.52 -21.00 4.63
N PRO A 182 -10.62 -21.47 4.01
CA PRO A 182 -11.91 -20.80 4.14
C PRO A 182 -12.43 -20.69 5.57
N PHE A 183 -12.25 -21.73 6.38
CA PHE A 183 -12.68 -21.75 7.77
C PHE A 183 -11.80 -20.85 8.65
N LYS A 184 -10.48 -20.90 8.42
CA LYS A 184 -9.50 -20.10 9.15
C LYS A 184 -9.71 -18.61 8.90
N LEU A 185 -9.87 -18.23 7.63
CA LEU A 185 -10.15 -16.85 7.23
C LEU A 185 -11.49 -16.37 7.81
N ALA A 186 -12.56 -17.16 7.69
CA ALA A 186 -13.86 -16.79 8.22
C ALA A 186 -13.84 -16.59 9.74
N ALA A 187 -13.19 -17.49 10.49
CA ALA A 187 -13.06 -17.38 11.94
C ALA A 187 -12.25 -16.16 12.37
N LEU A 188 -11.17 -15.84 11.63
CA LEU A 188 -10.38 -14.64 11.85
C LEU A 188 -11.20 -13.37 11.60
N LEU A 189 -11.93 -13.30 10.48
CA LEU A 189 -12.78 -12.15 10.15
C LEU A 189 -13.87 -11.94 11.19
N ASP A 190 -14.52 -13.02 11.66
CA ASP A 190 -15.52 -12.97 12.74
C ASP A 190 -14.93 -12.45 14.06
N THR A 191 -13.66 -12.77 14.32
CA THR A 191 -12.95 -12.34 15.54
C THR A 191 -12.55 -10.87 15.46
N LEU A 192 -12.10 -10.42 14.28
CA LEU A 192 -11.65 -9.05 14.07
C LEU A 192 -12.79 -8.06 13.88
N ALA A 193 -13.87 -8.43 13.17
CA ALA A 193 -14.98 -7.54 12.81
C ALA A 193 -15.48 -6.62 13.96
N PRO A 194 -15.73 -7.11 15.19
CA PRO A 194 -16.16 -6.22 16.28
C PRO A 194 -15.06 -5.27 16.77
N LEU A 195 -13.78 -5.56 16.51
CA LEU A 195 -12.62 -4.82 16.98
C LEU A 195 -12.15 -3.73 16.01
N LEU A 196 -12.57 -3.79 14.75
CA LEU A 196 -12.15 -2.83 13.72
C LEU A 196 -13.01 -1.55 13.76
N PRO A 197 -12.43 -0.40 13.39
CA PRO A 197 -13.18 0.85 13.32
C PRO A 197 -14.25 0.78 12.22
N ARG A 198 -15.27 1.61 12.33
CA ARG A 198 -16.12 1.94 11.18
C ARG A 198 -15.37 2.86 10.24
N ILE A 199 -15.66 2.79 8.94
CA ILE A 199 -15.03 3.66 7.93
C ILE A 199 -16.09 4.60 7.36
N ARG A 200 -15.80 5.91 7.34
CA ARG A 200 -16.64 6.90 6.67
C ARG A 200 -15.84 7.58 5.57
N PHE A 201 -16.33 7.50 4.33
CA PHE A 201 -15.75 8.22 3.21
C PHE A 201 -16.46 9.56 2.97
N ALA A 202 -15.68 10.56 2.58
CA ALA A 202 -16.16 11.83 2.08
C ALA A 202 -15.56 12.15 0.71
N LYS A 203 -16.30 12.89 -0.12
CA LYS A 203 -15.80 13.37 -1.41
C LYS A 203 -14.85 14.53 -1.18
N LEU A 204 -13.69 14.48 -1.83
CA LEU A 204 -12.70 15.57 -1.74
C LEU A 204 -13.30 16.93 -2.13
N ALA A 205 -14.21 16.96 -3.11
CA ALA A 205 -14.86 18.17 -3.61
C ALA A 205 -15.82 18.84 -2.61
N ASP A 206 -16.28 18.12 -1.58
CA ASP A 206 -17.21 18.65 -0.57
C ASP A 206 -16.47 19.40 0.56
N HIS A 207 -15.13 19.45 0.51
CA HIS A 207 -14.29 20.01 1.56
C HIS A 207 -13.31 21.05 1.02
N THR A 208 -12.99 22.04 1.84
CA THR A 208 -11.76 22.82 1.64
C THR A 208 -10.55 21.93 1.89
N THR A 209 -9.57 21.96 0.99
CA THR A 209 -8.37 21.13 1.11
C THR A 209 -7.22 21.89 1.77
N VAL A 210 -6.36 21.16 2.49
CA VAL A 210 -5.11 21.68 3.03
C VAL A 210 -3.98 21.38 2.04
N PRO A 211 -3.30 22.39 1.49
CA PRO A 211 -2.18 22.18 0.58
C PRO A 211 -0.96 21.67 1.36
N VAL A 212 -0.33 20.63 0.84
CA VAL A 212 0.94 20.09 1.36
C VAL A 212 2.02 20.23 0.29
N SER A 213 3.23 20.59 0.72
CA SER A 213 4.42 20.56 -0.13
C SER A 213 5.31 19.39 0.28
N LEU A 214 5.72 18.55 -0.67
CA LEU A 214 6.81 17.59 -0.51
C LEU A 214 8.11 18.27 -0.92
N VAL A 215 8.98 18.52 0.05
CA VAL A 215 10.32 19.07 -0.18
C VAL A 215 11.33 17.94 -0.09
N LEU A 216 12.12 17.75 -1.13
CA LEU A 216 13.02 16.63 -1.30
C LEU A 216 14.45 17.12 -1.56
N ASP A 217 15.37 16.72 -0.70
CA ASP A 217 16.79 16.73 -0.99
C ASP A 217 17.23 15.33 -1.43
N PHE A 218 17.22 15.08 -2.74
CA PHE A 218 17.61 13.78 -3.27
C PHE A 218 19.12 13.73 -3.50
N GLY A 219 19.89 13.48 -2.44
CA GLY A 219 21.34 13.39 -2.55
C GLY A 219 21.82 12.12 -3.27
N ASN A 220 23.12 12.04 -3.52
CA ASN A 220 23.70 10.89 -4.22
C ASN A 220 23.82 9.62 -3.37
N SER A 221 23.97 9.78 -2.05
CA SER A 221 24.18 8.67 -1.11
C SER A 221 23.07 8.61 -0.06
N ARG A 222 22.71 9.76 0.49
CA ARG A 222 21.56 9.93 1.38
C ARG A 222 20.63 10.97 0.80
N SER A 223 19.35 10.79 1.05
CA SER A 223 18.29 11.71 0.70
C SER A 223 17.45 12.01 1.94
N ASN A 224 16.76 13.15 1.90
CA ASN A 224 15.80 13.54 2.93
C ASN A 224 14.55 14.10 2.26
N ALA A 225 13.39 13.84 2.85
CA ALA A 225 12.10 14.29 2.35
C ALA A 225 11.25 14.74 3.53
N VAL A 226 10.62 15.91 3.39
CA VAL A 226 9.71 16.48 4.40
C VAL A 226 8.41 16.94 3.76
N LEU A 227 7.31 16.70 4.45
CA LEU A 227 5.98 17.18 4.14
C LEU A 227 5.73 18.46 4.91
N VAL A 228 5.35 19.52 4.21
CA VAL A 228 5.26 20.87 4.75
C VAL A 228 3.84 21.40 4.60
N GLU A 229 3.24 21.83 5.72
CA GLU A 229 1.96 22.52 5.78
C GLU A 229 2.17 23.97 6.24
N THR A 230 1.45 24.91 5.62
CA THR A 230 1.42 26.30 6.09
C THR A 230 0.16 26.52 6.94
N HIS A 231 0.37 27.08 8.12
CA HIS A 231 -0.69 27.50 9.05
C HIS A 231 -0.69 29.02 9.17
N GLY A 232 -1.76 29.61 9.72
CA GLY A 232 -1.88 31.07 9.83
C GLY A 232 -0.75 31.76 10.60
N ASN A 233 -0.01 31.02 11.44
CA ASN A 233 1.04 31.54 12.31
C ASN A 233 2.43 30.97 12.00
N GLY A 234 2.61 30.20 10.92
CA GLY A 234 3.90 29.59 10.62
C GLY A 234 3.81 28.35 9.72
N VAL A 235 4.90 27.58 9.70
CA VAL A 235 5.06 26.39 8.86
C VAL A 235 5.29 25.19 9.77
N SER A 236 4.65 24.07 9.46
CA SER A 236 4.89 22.78 10.10
C SER A 236 5.56 21.85 9.10
N SER A 237 6.56 21.09 9.54
CA SER A 237 7.27 20.10 8.72
C SER A 237 7.28 18.74 9.42
N VAL A 238 6.89 17.70 8.70
CA VAL A 238 6.90 16.31 9.17
C VAL A 238 7.75 15.49 8.20
N PRO A 239 8.66 14.62 8.67
CA PRO A 239 9.42 13.76 7.77
C PRO A 239 8.52 12.87 6.92
N LEU A 240 8.90 12.64 5.66
CA LEU A 240 8.29 11.61 4.84
C LEU A 240 8.65 10.25 5.43
N GLU A 241 7.64 9.43 5.67
CA GLU A 241 7.80 8.08 6.17
C GLU A 241 7.93 7.09 5.02
N LEU A 242 8.98 6.26 5.07
CA LEU A 242 9.13 5.11 4.19
C LEU A 242 8.64 3.87 4.93
N ARG A 243 7.50 3.32 4.49
CA ARG A 243 6.95 2.07 4.99
C ARG A 243 7.46 0.90 4.16
N ASP A 244 8.01 -0.12 4.83
CA ASP A 244 8.48 -1.35 4.18
C ASP A 244 7.29 -2.10 3.55
N GLY A 245 7.49 -2.63 2.34
CA GLY A 245 6.49 -3.45 1.67
C GLY A 245 6.35 -4.84 2.30
N ALA A 246 7.46 -5.45 2.73
CA ALA A 246 7.47 -6.80 3.28
C ALA A 246 6.93 -6.89 4.72
N ASN A 247 7.18 -5.88 5.55
CA ASN A 247 6.61 -5.77 6.89
C ASN A 247 6.12 -4.34 7.11
N PRO A 248 4.82 -4.08 6.92
CA PRO A 248 4.30 -2.73 6.91
C PRO A 248 4.29 -2.08 8.30
N PHE A 249 4.61 -2.79 9.38
CA PHE A 249 4.86 -2.18 10.69
C PHE A 249 6.26 -1.56 10.83
N ARG A 250 7.17 -1.83 9.90
CA ARG A 250 8.47 -1.16 9.82
C ARG A 250 8.31 0.11 9.00
N VAL A 251 8.51 1.23 9.68
CA VAL A 251 8.42 2.58 9.10
C VAL A 251 9.67 3.34 9.53
N SER A 252 10.27 4.07 8.59
CA SER A 252 11.41 4.96 8.86
C SER A 252 11.04 6.39 8.51
N ASP A 253 11.29 7.31 9.43
CA ASP A 253 11.11 8.77 9.30
C ASP A 253 12.46 9.52 9.28
N GLU A 254 13.56 8.79 9.06
CA GLU A 254 14.92 9.32 9.03
C GLU A 254 15.39 9.61 7.59
N THR A 255 16.59 10.21 7.46
CA THR A 255 17.29 10.26 6.18
C THR A 255 17.49 8.85 5.62
N PHE A 256 17.20 8.66 4.34
CA PHE A 256 17.22 7.35 3.71
C PHE A 256 18.31 7.26 2.64
N GLY A 257 18.80 6.05 2.37
CA GLY A 257 19.76 5.82 1.30
C GLY A 257 19.13 6.05 -0.08
N SER A 258 19.85 6.73 -0.98
CA SER A 258 19.40 6.99 -2.36
C SER A 258 19.51 5.77 -3.28
N ARG A 259 19.64 4.57 -2.70
CA ARG A 259 19.64 3.31 -3.45
C ARG A 259 18.22 2.92 -3.76
N ILE A 260 17.94 2.71 -5.03
CA ILE A 260 16.70 2.13 -5.50
C ILE A 260 16.89 0.63 -5.75
N THR A 261 15.92 -0.17 -5.32
CA THR A 261 15.91 -1.62 -5.55
C THR A 261 14.53 -2.02 -6.04
N PHE A 262 14.45 -2.80 -7.12
CA PHE A 262 13.19 -3.30 -7.64
C PHE A 262 12.60 -4.35 -6.71
N LEU A 263 11.40 -4.07 -6.21
CA LEU A 263 10.61 -4.95 -5.37
C LEU A 263 9.15 -4.74 -5.76
N PRO A 264 8.38 -5.81 -5.97
CA PRO A 264 6.99 -5.65 -6.34
C PRO A 264 6.20 -4.92 -5.24
N THR A 265 5.07 -4.31 -5.62
CA THR A 265 4.11 -3.83 -4.64
C THR A 265 3.58 -5.02 -3.83
N PRO A 266 3.37 -4.89 -2.50
CA PRO A 266 2.79 -5.97 -1.70
C PRO A 266 1.36 -6.35 -2.14
N PHE A 267 0.77 -5.60 -3.08
CA PHE A 267 -0.53 -5.84 -3.68
C PHE A 267 -0.47 -6.26 -5.17
N ASP A 268 0.70 -6.68 -5.67
CA ASP A 268 0.85 -7.14 -7.05
C ASP A 268 0.34 -8.58 -7.19
N ASP A 269 -0.73 -8.77 -7.95
CA ASP A 269 -1.39 -10.07 -8.17
C ASP A 269 -0.55 -11.06 -8.97
N THR A 270 0.49 -10.57 -9.63
CA THR A 270 1.42 -11.39 -10.41
C THR A 270 2.61 -11.90 -9.60
N GLU A 271 2.91 -11.25 -8.48
CA GLU A 271 4.08 -11.55 -7.64
C GLU A 271 3.71 -12.03 -6.22
N HIS A 272 2.55 -11.64 -5.72
CA HIS A 272 2.01 -12.02 -4.42
C HIS A 272 0.57 -12.52 -4.57
N ASP A 273 0.14 -13.39 -3.66
CA ASP A 273 -1.27 -13.84 -3.63
C ASP A 273 -2.21 -12.77 -3.08
N VAL A 274 -1.65 -11.60 -2.78
CA VAL A 274 -2.34 -10.43 -2.28
C VAL A 274 -2.82 -9.62 -3.48
N ALA A 275 -4.00 -9.96 -3.97
CA ALA A 275 -4.79 -9.08 -4.79
C ALA A 275 -6.18 -9.63 -4.85
N VAL A 276 -6.99 -9.13 -3.93
CA VAL A 276 -8.38 -9.49 -3.94
C VAL A 276 -9.18 -8.60 -4.89
N GLY A 277 -8.70 -8.39 -6.13
CA GLY A 277 -9.52 -7.85 -7.21
C GLY A 277 -8.83 -6.73 -8.00
N HIS A 278 -9.54 -5.62 -8.19
CA HIS A 278 -9.04 -4.46 -8.94
C HIS A 278 -8.58 -3.30 -8.04
N SER A 279 -8.69 -3.46 -6.71
CA SER A 279 -8.22 -2.51 -5.70
C SER A 279 -6.69 -2.59 -5.51
N PHE A 280 -6.11 -1.57 -4.87
CA PHE A 280 -4.68 -1.43 -4.56
C PHE A 280 -3.79 -1.34 -5.81
N ALA A 281 -4.17 -0.50 -6.78
CA ALA A 281 -3.38 -0.22 -7.98
C ALA A 281 -2.14 0.66 -7.71
N GLN A 282 -1.36 0.33 -6.67
CA GLN A 282 -0.15 1.05 -6.29
C GLN A 282 0.88 1.06 -7.44
N PRO A 283 1.36 2.24 -7.88
CA PRO A 283 2.23 2.34 -9.06
C PRO A 283 3.66 1.84 -8.83
N SER A 284 4.18 1.90 -7.59
CA SER A 284 5.60 1.65 -7.35
C SER A 284 5.96 0.17 -7.42
N ILE A 285 7.02 -0.12 -8.16
CA ILE A 285 7.67 -1.43 -8.28
C ILE A 285 9.11 -1.40 -7.74
N THR A 286 9.43 -0.39 -6.94
CA THR A 286 10.75 -0.17 -6.35
C THR A 286 10.65 0.26 -4.91
N ARG A 287 11.73 0.12 -4.14
CA ARG A 287 11.86 0.68 -2.79
C ARG A 287 13.11 1.53 -2.67
N LEU A 288 13.10 2.38 -1.65
CA LEU A 288 14.21 3.20 -1.18
C LEU A 288 14.50 2.90 0.29
N GLY A 289 15.57 3.47 0.83
CA GLY A 289 15.89 3.33 2.26
C GLY A 289 16.37 1.94 2.67
N ARG A 290 16.02 1.52 3.89
CA ARG A 290 16.59 0.33 4.51
C ARG A 290 16.16 -0.95 3.79
N GLU A 291 14.88 -1.09 3.44
CA GLU A 291 14.38 -2.24 2.70
C GLU A 291 15.11 -2.42 1.36
N ALA A 292 15.33 -1.33 0.63
CA ALA A 292 16.05 -1.37 -0.64
C ALA A 292 17.49 -1.86 -0.47
N LEU A 293 18.19 -1.40 0.57
CA LEU A 293 19.55 -1.82 0.86
C LEU A 293 19.62 -3.29 1.24
N ASP A 294 18.78 -3.72 2.20
CA ASP A 294 18.79 -5.10 2.69
C ASP A 294 18.49 -6.08 1.55
N ARG A 295 17.45 -5.82 0.75
CA ARG A 295 17.08 -6.67 -0.40
C ARG A 295 18.14 -6.69 -1.49
N ALA A 296 18.81 -5.57 -1.76
CA ALA A 296 19.92 -5.54 -2.70
C ALA A 296 21.11 -6.38 -2.24
N LEU A 297 21.42 -6.39 -0.94
CA LEU A 297 22.53 -7.16 -0.36
C LEU A 297 22.24 -8.66 -0.31
N GLU A 298 20.97 -9.04 -0.09
CA GLU A 298 20.52 -10.43 -0.09
C GLU A 298 20.43 -11.04 -1.51
N THR A 299 20.35 -10.20 -2.54
CA THR A 299 20.21 -10.64 -3.93
C THR A 299 21.59 -10.92 -4.57
N PRO A 300 21.81 -12.11 -5.17
CA PRO A 300 23.07 -12.43 -5.82
C PRO A 300 23.44 -11.45 -6.94
N HIS A 301 24.72 -11.07 -7.05
CA HIS A 301 25.22 -10.08 -8.02
C HIS A 301 24.91 -10.37 -9.50
N ARG A 302 24.60 -11.63 -9.85
CA ARG A 302 24.17 -12.00 -11.22
C ARG A 302 22.80 -11.45 -11.62
N TYR A 303 22.02 -10.94 -10.66
CA TYR A 303 20.72 -10.33 -10.92
C TYR A 303 20.81 -8.82 -10.72
N HIS A 304 20.72 -8.10 -11.82
CA HIS A 304 20.66 -6.64 -11.81
C HIS A 304 19.32 -6.17 -11.24
N CYS A 305 19.28 -5.75 -9.98
CA CYS A 305 18.03 -5.41 -9.27
C CYS A 305 18.06 -4.05 -8.57
N SER A 306 19.22 -3.39 -8.47
CA SER A 306 19.35 -2.14 -7.73
C SER A 306 20.39 -1.19 -8.33
N LEU A 307 20.23 0.10 -8.04
CA LEU A 307 21.18 1.15 -8.43
C LEU A 307 21.32 2.17 -7.29
N SER A 308 22.56 2.58 -7.02
CA SER A 308 22.85 3.57 -5.97
C SER A 308 22.95 4.96 -6.55
N GLY A 309 22.13 5.89 -6.05
CA GLY A 309 22.21 7.31 -6.42
C GLY A 309 21.83 7.55 -7.88
N PRO A 310 20.57 7.31 -8.29
CA PRO A 310 20.11 7.48 -9.67
C PRO A 310 20.39 8.87 -10.24
N LYS A 311 20.46 9.90 -9.39
CA LYS A 311 20.88 11.26 -9.77
C LYS A 311 22.27 11.31 -10.44
N ARG A 312 23.18 10.38 -10.14
CA ARG A 312 24.52 10.30 -10.79
C ARG A 312 24.48 9.83 -12.24
N TYR A 313 23.36 9.25 -12.67
CA TYR A 313 23.21 8.57 -13.95
C TYR A 313 22.22 9.29 -14.87
N LEU A 314 21.85 10.54 -14.58
CA LEU A 314 20.94 11.31 -15.43
C LEU A 314 21.45 11.44 -16.88
N TRP A 315 22.77 11.47 -17.07
CA TRP A 315 23.41 11.48 -18.37
C TRP A 315 23.36 10.13 -19.11
N ASP A 316 23.08 9.02 -18.43
CA ASP A 316 23.17 7.67 -19.00
C ASP A 316 21.81 7.20 -19.55
N GLU A 317 21.65 7.41 -20.86
CA GLU A 317 20.46 7.06 -21.62
C GLU A 317 20.53 5.70 -22.32
N LYS A 318 21.67 5.00 -22.21
CA LYS A 318 21.84 3.71 -22.86
C LYS A 318 21.05 2.65 -22.10
N ALA A 319 20.23 1.90 -22.83
CA ALA A 319 19.54 0.72 -22.30
C ALA A 319 20.55 -0.26 -21.66
N SER A 320 20.13 -0.88 -20.56
CA SER A 320 20.95 -1.86 -19.84
C SER A 320 21.22 -3.10 -20.70
N GLU A 321 22.45 -3.62 -20.63
CA GLU A 321 22.84 -4.86 -21.31
C GLU A 321 22.23 -6.11 -20.66
N GLU A 322 21.74 -5.97 -19.43
CA GLU A 322 21.04 -7.01 -18.68
C GLU A 322 19.62 -6.58 -18.32
N ARG A 323 18.75 -7.56 -18.12
CA ARG A 323 17.39 -7.32 -17.61
C ARG A 323 17.45 -6.87 -16.16
N TRP A 324 16.56 -5.96 -15.81
CA TRP A 324 16.24 -5.68 -14.42
C TRP A 324 15.42 -6.82 -13.83
N HIS A 325 15.73 -7.23 -12.61
CA HIS A 325 15.04 -8.28 -11.87
C HIS A 325 14.47 -7.73 -10.56
N PHE A 326 13.36 -8.29 -10.10
CA PHE A 326 12.91 -8.07 -8.73
C PHE A 326 13.90 -8.68 -7.75
N ALA A 327 14.19 -7.99 -6.65
CA ALA A 327 14.94 -8.49 -5.49
C ALA A 327 14.05 -9.35 -4.57
N LEU A 328 13.22 -10.21 -5.18
CA LEU A 328 12.31 -11.13 -4.51
C LEU A 328 12.54 -12.53 -5.08
N LYS A 329 13.01 -13.46 -4.24
CA LYS A 329 13.28 -14.84 -4.65
C LYS A 329 11.96 -15.58 -4.91
N GLN A 330 11.86 -16.26 -6.04
CA GLN A 330 10.76 -17.17 -6.36
C GLN A 330 11.32 -18.53 -6.76
N GLY A 331 11.14 -19.53 -5.88
CA GLY A 331 11.84 -20.80 -5.99
C GLY A 331 13.35 -20.60 -5.85
N GLU A 332 14.12 -20.93 -6.90
CA GLU A 332 15.57 -20.77 -6.94
C GLU A 332 16.06 -19.57 -7.78
N GLU A 333 15.14 -18.80 -8.38
CA GLU A 333 15.48 -17.69 -9.27
C GLU A 333 14.83 -16.37 -8.83
N TYR A 334 15.29 -15.29 -9.46
CA TYR A 334 14.73 -13.96 -9.35
C TYR A 334 14.18 -13.60 -10.73
N ARG A 335 12.90 -13.21 -10.81
CA ARG A 335 12.24 -12.95 -12.10
C ARG A 335 12.56 -11.55 -12.61
N PRO A 336 12.54 -11.34 -13.95
CA PRO A 336 12.58 -10.00 -14.52
C PRO A 336 11.47 -9.12 -13.93
N VAL A 337 11.73 -7.82 -13.82
CA VAL A 337 10.73 -6.88 -13.30
C VAL A 337 9.48 -6.87 -14.17
N SER A 338 8.33 -6.84 -13.52
CA SER A 338 7.01 -6.80 -14.12
C SER A 338 6.19 -5.69 -13.43
N GLY A 339 4.90 -5.57 -13.76
CA GLY A 339 4.01 -4.63 -13.09
C GLY A 339 3.37 -3.60 -14.02
N ARG A 340 2.27 -3.01 -13.55
CA ARG A 340 1.39 -2.17 -14.37
C ARG A 340 2.08 -0.90 -14.86
N LEU A 341 2.88 -0.26 -14.01
CA LEU A 341 3.63 0.96 -14.33
C LEU A 341 4.48 0.82 -15.59
N LEU A 342 5.10 -0.35 -15.79
CA LEU A 342 5.96 -0.63 -16.94
C LEU A 342 5.22 -0.52 -18.27
N LYS A 343 3.88 -0.56 -18.25
CA LYS A 343 3.09 -0.32 -19.45
C LYS A 343 3.30 1.09 -20.01
N HIS A 344 3.69 2.06 -19.21
CA HIS A 344 3.85 3.42 -19.72
C HIS A 344 5.29 3.75 -20.10
N ILE A 345 6.22 2.83 -19.87
CA ILE A 345 7.65 3.04 -20.08
C ILE A 345 8.08 2.14 -21.24
N PHE A 346 8.82 2.68 -22.20
CA PHE A 346 9.38 1.87 -23.28
C PHE A 346 10.42 0.90 -22.71
N ASP A 347 10.44 -0.35 -23.17
CA ASP A 347 11.30 -1.45 -22.67
C ASP A 347 12.80 -1.11 -22.62
N LEU A 348 13.29 -0.46 -23.69
CA LEU A 348 14.65 0.07 -23.83
C LEU A 348 14.69 1.58 -23.55
N GLY A 349 13.61 2.08 -22.98
CA GLY A 349 13.39 3.48 -22.71
C GLY A 349 14.18 3.95 -21.50
N ASP A 350 14.20 5.25 -21.41
CA ASP A 350 15.00 6.02 -20.48
C ASP A 350 14.14 6.85 -19.52
N GLY A 351 12.82 6.67 -19.60
CA GLY A 351 11.83 7.36 -18.77
C GLY A 351 11.41 8.75 -19.28
N ILE A 352 11.99 9.29 -20.36
CA ILE A 352 11.66 10.62 -20.90
C ILE A 352 10.38 10.59 -21.74
N ALA A 353 10.26 9.60 -22.61
CA ALA A 353 9.03 9.34 -23.34
C ALA A 353 8.18 8.31 -22.59
N ILE A 354 6.89 8.59 -22.42
CA ILE A 354 5.90 7.68 -21.83
C ILE A 354 4.78 7.37 -22.83
N ARG A 355 4.20 6.18 -22.72
CA ARG A 355 3.11 5.69 -23.58
C ARG A 355 1.75 6.06 -23.00
N GLU A 356 0.83 6.51 -23.85
CA GLU A 356 -0.55 6.81 -23.44
C GLU A 356 -1.42 5.55 -23.35
N ASP A 357 -1.19 4.57 -24.23
CA ASP A 357 -2.03 3.39 -24.46
C ASP A 357 -1.47 2.06 -23.92
N GLY A 358 -0.23 2.07 -23.42
CA GLY A 358 0.47 0.85 -22.95
C GLY A 358 1.16 0.03 -24.07
N PRO A 359 2.15 -0.84 -23.81
CA PRO A 359 2.62 -1.84 -24.76
C PRO A 359 1.57 -2.94 -24.94
N SER A 360 1.51 -3.46 -26.16
CA SER A 360 0.79 -4.70 -26.48
C SER A 360 1.62 -5.96 -26.18
N THR A 361 2.88 -5.84 -25.75
CA THR A 361 3.85 -6.95 -25.60
C THR A 361 4.49 -6.91 -24.20
N PRO A 362 4.82 -8.05 -23.58
CA PRO A 362 5.55 -8.06 -22.31
C PRO A 362 6.88 -7.33 -22.46
N ALA A 363 7.15 -6.37 -21.57
CA ALA A 363 8.35 -5.57 -21.64
C ALA A 363 9.60 -6.46 -21.48
N ASP A 364 10.64 -6.27 -22.30
CA ASP A 364 12.00 -6.75 -21.98
C ASP A 364 12.70 -5.68 -21.13
N PRO A 365 12.70 -5.78 -19.78
CA PRO A 365 12.95 -4.62 -18.94
C PRO A 365 14.44 -4.29 -18.85
N ARG A 366 14.94 -3.56 -19.84
CA ARG A 366 16.34 -3.16 -20.00
C ARG A 366 16.47 -1.64 -19.94
N TYR A 367 15.69 -1.03 -19.07
CA TYR A 367 15.63 0.42 -18.89
C TYR A 367 17.00 1.03 -18.63
N ALA A 368 17.23 2.22 -19.20
CA ALA A 368 18.47 2.96 -18.99
C ALA A 368 18.64 3.36 -17.51
N PRO A 369 19.88 3.51 -17.01
CA PRO A 369 20.12 3.94 -15.64
C PRO A 369 19.43 5.25 -15.26
N ARG A 370 19.28 6.23 -16.17
CA ARG A 370 18.54 7.46 -15.88
C ARG A 370 17.06 7.23 -15.54
N ALA A 371 16.42 6.19 -16.09
CA ALA A 371 15.02 5.85 -15.79
C ALA A 371 14.81 5.50 -14.30
N MET A 372 15.86 5.11 -13.58
CA MET A 372 15.81 4.81 -12.15
C MET A 372 15.39 6.03 -11.32
N MET A 373 15.64 7.25 -11.82
CA MET A 373 15.17 8.48 -11.17
C MET A 373 13.64 8.57 -11.19
N LEU A 374 13.00 8.18 -12.31
CA LEU A 374 11.54 8.13 -12.44
C LEU A 374 10.94 7.14 -11.43
N PHE A 375 11.48 5.92 -11.37
CA PHE A 375 10.99 4.90 -10.43
C PHE A 375 11.15 5.33 -8.97
N ALA A 376 12.29 5.96 -8.61
CA ALA A 376 12.51 6.50 -7.27
C ALA A 376 11.47 7.57 -6.91
N MET A 377 11.17 8.48 -7.85
CA MET A 377 10.14 9.51 -7.63
C MET A 377 8.73 8.92 -7.49
N VAL A 378 8.39 7.89 -8.26
CA VAL A 378 7.09 7.19 -8.13
C VAL A 378 6.94 6.58 -6.73
N GLU A 379 7.98 5.93 -6.19
CA GLU A 379 7.98 5.39 -4.83
C GLU A 379 7.75 6.50 -3.78
N LEU A 380 8.51 7.59 -3.84
CA LEU A 380 8.38 8.70 -2.88
C LEU A 380 7.01 9.37 -2.94
N LEU A 381 6.46 9.56 -4.13
CA LEU A 381 5.12 10.10 -4.31
C LEU A 381 4.06 9.16 -3.72
N GLN A 382 4.17 7.85 -3.96
CA GLN A 382 3.25 6.86 -3.39
C GLN A 382 3.25 6.89 -1.85
N GLN A 383 4.43 6.94 -1.23
CA GLN A 383 4.56 7.07 0.22
C GLN A 383 3.93 8.40 0.71
N ALA A 384 4.21 9.51 0.02
CA ALA A 384 3.67 10.82 0.37
C ALA A 384 2.15 10.88 0.32
N TYR A 385 1.52 10.40 -0.76
CA TYR A 385 0.07 10.36 -0.89
C TYR A 385 -0.59 9.53 0.22
N SER A 386 0.01 8.38 0.55
CA SER A 386 -0.46 7.51 1.63
C SER A 386 -0.36 8.19 3.00
N GLN A 387 0.71 8.98 3.23
CA GLN A 387 0.97 9.63 4.52
C GLN A 387 0.10 10.87 4.77
N ILE A 388 -0.02 11.78 3.81
CA ILE A 388 -0.67 13.09 4.03
C ILE A 388 -2.16 13.00 4.41
N ASN A 389 -2.82 11.91 4.01
CA ASN A 389 -4.21 11.62 4.35
C ASN A 389 -4.34 10.45 5.34
N SER A 390 -3.25 10.02 5.99
CA SER A 390 -3.35 9.12 7.13
C SER A 390 -3.96 9.85 8.33
N GLU A 391 -4.73 9.14 9.14
CA GLU A 391 -5.33 9.70 10.35
C GLU A 391 -4.26 10.26 11.29
N ARG A 392 -3.14 9.54 11.48
CA ARG A 392 -2.02 9.95 12.33
C ARG A 392 -1.41 11.27 11.88
N TYR A 393 -1.17 11.43 10.58
CA TYR A 393 -0.63 12.68 10.03
C TYR A 393 -1.60 13.85 10.21
N ARG A 394 -2.90 13.65 9.91
CA ARG A 394 -3.91 14.71 10.07
C ARG A 394 -4.13 15.09 11.54
N LYS A 395 -4.07 14.12 12.47
CA LYS A 395 -4.11 14.37 13.93
C LYS A 395 -2.92 15.21 14.37
N PHE A 396 -1.72 14.85 13.94
CA PHE A 396 -0.51 15.59 14.27
C PHE A 396 -0.52 17.04 13.74
N GLN A 397 -0.89 17.23 12.47
CA GLN A 397 -0.98 18.56 11.84
C GLN A 397 -2.20 19.38 12.30
N GLY A 398 -3.18 18.75 12.95
CA GLY A 398 -4.48 19.33 13.29
C GLY A 398 -5.42 19.45 12.09
N ARG A 399 -6.62 20.05 12.28
CA ARG A 399 -7.66 20.14 11.23
C ARG A 399 -7.99 18.75 10.63
N GLU A 400 -8.22 17.78 11.50
CA GLU A 400 -8.33 16.36 11.15
C GLU A 400 -9.43 16.05 10.12
N GLY A 401 -10.51 16.83 10.12
CA GLY A 401 -11.64 16.70 9.20
C GLY A 401 -11.42 17.32 7.82
N LEU A 402 -10.23 17.87 7.52
CA LEU A 402 -9.90 18.42 6.21
C LEU A 402 -8.94 17.49 5.44
N PRO A 403 -9.23 17.19 4.17
CA PRO A 403 -8.33 16.41 3.34
C PRO A 403 -7.08 17.21 2.95
N ARG A 404 -5.98 16.49 2.75
CA ARG A 404 -4.73 17.04 2.23
C ARG A 404 -4.61 16.78 0.74
N VAL A 405 -4.05 17.74 0.02
CA VAL A 405 -3.67 17.59 -1.39
C VAL A 405 -2.20 17.98 -1.53
N LEU A 406 -1.42 17.10 -2.17
CA LEU A 406 -0.03 17.38 -2.50
C LEU A 406 0.01 18.41 -3.63
N ARG A 407 0.23 19.69 -3.29
CA ARG A 407 0.20 20.79 -4.25
C ARG A 407 1.56 21.12 -4.83
N HIS A 408 2.62 20.91 -4.06
CA HIS A 408 3.97 21.22 -4.49
C HIS A 408 4.89 20.03 -4.25
N LEU A 409 5.71 19.75 -5.24
CA LEU A 409 6.87 18.90 -5.18
C LEU A 409 8.07 19.80 -5.50
N VAL A 410 8.96 19.95 -4.52
CA VAL A 410 10.11 20.85 -4.57
C VAL A 410 11.37 20.02 -4.39
N LEU A 411 12.25 20.05 -5.38
CA LEU A 411 13.51 19.34 -5.37
C LEU A 411 14.70 20.30 -5.34
N THR A 412 15.71 19.91 -4.56
CA THR A 412 17.05 20.50 -4.65
C THR A 412 17.83 19.86 -5.81
N TYR A 413 18.84 20.58 -6.31
CA TYR A 413 19.77 20.05 -7.29
C TYR A 413 21.19 20.59 -7.09
N PRO A 414 22.25 19.89 -7.53
CA PRO A 414 23.62 20.38 -7.40
C PRO A 414 23.83 21.68 -8.18
N SER A 415 24.49 22.68 -7.57
CA SER A 415 24.70 24.00 -8.18
C SER A 415 25.49 23.98 -9.49
N ALA A 416 26.30 22.95 -9.70
CA ALA A 416 27.11 22.76 -10.91
C ALA A 416 26.48 21.77 -11.92
N MET A 417 25.22 21.35 -11.73
CA MET A 417 24.52 20.47 -12.66
C MET A 417 24.30 21.20 -13.99
N ARG A 418 24.60 20.53 -15.11
CA ARG A 418 24.47 21.14 -16.45
C ARG A 418 23.00 21.33 -16.82
N ALA A 419 22.72 22.29 -17.70
CA ALA A 419 21.35 22.59 -18.14
C ALA A 419 20.65 21.36 -18.74
N GLU A 420 21.38 20.56 -19.52
CA GLU A 420 20.85 19.35 -20.14
C GLU A 420 20.49 18.28 -19.10
N GLU A 421 21.30 18.12 -18.05
CA GLU A 421 21.01 17.19 -16.95
C GLU A 421 19.82 17.67 -16.10
N LEU A 422 19.68 18.99 -15.91
CA LEU A 422 18.51 19.58 -15.24
C LEU A 422 17.23 19.32 -16.04
N GLU A 423 17.24 19.49 -17.36
CA GLU A 423 16.09 19.22 -18.22
C GLU A 423 15.67 17.74 -18.20
N VAL A 424 16.65 16.83 -18.20
CA VAL A 424 16.41 15.39 -18.03
C VAL A 424 15.80 15.10 -16.67
N TYR A 425 16.37 15.67 -15.59
CA TYR A 425 15.88 15.44 -14.24
C TYR A 425 14.44 15.95 -14.07
N GLU A 426 14.17 17.17 -14.51
CA GLU A 426 12.84 17.78 -14.51
C GLU A 426 11.82 16.92 -15.28
N SER A 427 12.21 16.39 -16.44
CA SER A 427 11.36 15.52 -17.27
C SER A 427 11.02 14.20 -16.59
N LEU A 428 11.99 13.57 -15.94
CA LEU A 428 11.81 12.31 -15.21
C LEU A 428 10.90 12.50 -13.98
N VAL A 429 11.08 13.61 -13.25
CA VAL A 429 10.21 13.99 -12.12
C VAL A 429 8.78 14.24 -12.60
N ARG A 430 8.61 15.05 -13.66
CA ARG A 430 7.30 15.32 -14.26
C ARG A 430 6.60 14.03 -14.69
N ASN A 431 7.30 13.11 -15.34
CA ASN A 431 6.72 11.84 -15.79
C ASN A 431 6.36 10.94 -14.60
N ALA A 432 7.17 10.91 -13.54
CA ALA A 432 6.83 10.22 -12.30
C ALA A 432 5.54 10.78 -11.67
N VAL A 433 5.38 12.11 -11.63
CA VAL A 433 4.14 12.76 -11.18
C VAL A 433 2.95 12.33 -12.02
N VAL A 434 3.07 12.38 -13.35
CA VAL A 434 1.98 11.97 -14.27
C VAL A 434 1.57 10.53 -14.03
N LEU A 435 2.54 9.61 -13.95
CA LEU A 435 2.26 8.18 -13.79
C LEU A 435 1.72 7.85 -12.39
N ALA A 436 2.35 8.35 -11.32
CA ALA A 436 1.86 8.10 -9.96
C ALA A 436 0.43 8.63 -9.78
N CYS A 437 0.15 9.83 -10.28
CA CYS A 437 -1.19 10.43 -10.21
C CYS A 437 -2.21 9.66 -11.07
N HIS A 438 -1.81 9.13 -12.23
CA HIS A 438 -2.68 8.29 -13.06
C HIS A 438 -3.15 7.04 -12.30
N TYR A 439 -2.22 6.30 -11.69
CA TYR A 439 -2.54 5.07 -10.95
C TYR A 439 -3.31 5.32 -9.65
N LEU A 440 -3.08 6.47 -8.99
CA LEU A 440 -3.76 6.86 -7.76
C LEU A 440 -5.08 7.62 -8.00
N HIS A 441 -5.53 7.74 -9.27
CA HIS A 441 -6.72 8.50 -9.68
C HIS A 441 -6.73 9.97 -9.20
N ILE A 442 -5.55 10.57 -9.03
CA ILE A 442 -5.45 11.99 -8.69
C ILE A 442 -5.88 12.82 -9.90
N ARG A 443 -6.86 13.70 -9.67
CA ARG A 443 -7.40 14.59 -10.69
C ARG A 443 -6.28 15.41 -11.34
N PRO A 444 -6.30 15.65 -12.67
CA PRO A 444 -5.25 16.40 -13.35
C PRO A 444 -4.92 17.76 -12.71
N GLU A 445 -5.95 18.47 -12.24
CA GLU A 445 -5.83 19.77 -11.57
C GLU A 445 -5.27 19.70 -10.14
N ASP A 446 -5.22 18.51 -9.54
CA ASP A 446 -4.69 18.25 -8.20
C ASP A 446 -3.27 17.69 -8.22
N ARG A 447 -2.70 17.46 -9.40
CA ARG A 447 -1.31 17.01 -9.53
C ARG A 447 -0.35 18.07 -8.98
N PRO A 448 0.72 17.67 -8.29
CA PRO A 448 1.69 18.62 -7.75
C PRO A 448 2.31 19.44 -8.88
N ASN A 449 2.46 20.74 -8.62
CA ASN A 449 2.99 21.77 -9.52
C ASN A 449 2.15 21.98 -10.79
N TRP A 450 0.95 21.40 -10.90
CA TRP A 450 0.08 21.72 -12.03
C TRP A 450 -0.35 23.18 -11.98
N ASN A 451 -0.17 23.88 -13.09
CA ASN A 451 -0.55 25.27 -13.29
C ASN A 451 -1.72 25.35 -14.29
N PRO A 452 -2.95 25.63 -13.80
CA PRO A 452 -4.14 25.73 -14.66
C PRO A 452 -4.05 26.82 -15.74
N GLN A 453 -3.26 27.88 -15.51
CA GLN A 453 -3.16 29.02 -16.42
C GLN A 453 -2.31 28.67 -17.66
N THR A 454 -1.22 27.95 -17.46
CA THR A 454 -0.33 27.49 -18.55
C THR A 454 -0.74 26.12 -19.11
N ARG A 455 -1.64 25.39 -18.43
CA ARG A 455 -1.98 23.99 -18.71
C ARG A 455 -0.73 23.09 -18.73
N GLY A 456 0.20 23.38 -17.83
CA GLY A 456 1.47 22.69 -17.70
C GLY A 456 1.90 22.54 -16.25
N PHE A 457 3.13 22.11 -16.03
CA PHE A 457 3.73 22.01 -14.71
C PHE A 457 4.66 23.21 -14.47
N ASP A 458 4.54 23.85 -13.31
CA ASP A 458 5.58 24.72 -12.78
C ASP A 458 6.81 23.90 -12.43
N ARG A 459 7.98 24.56 -12.34
CA ARG A 459 9.25 23.86 -12.13
C ARG A 459 9.27 23.07 -10.83
N PHE A 460 9.81 21.86 -10.87
CA PHE A 460 10.04 21.01 -9.70
C PHE A 460 11.39 21.31 -9.05
N LEU A 461 12.42 21.59 -9.86
CA LEU A 461 13.75 21.97 -9.41
C LEU A 461 13.80 23.48 -9.12
N VAL A 462 13.73 23.85 -7.84
CA VAL A 462 13.51 25.25 -7.43
C VAL A 462 14.75 25.91 -6.82
N VAL A 463 15.60 25.14 -6.16
CA VAL A 463 16.75 25.68 -5.42
C VAL A 463 17.98 24.79 -5.60
N ASP A 464 19.15 25.39 -5.82
CA ASP A 464 20.38 24.63 -5.81
C ASP A 464 20.85 24.32 -4.37
N GLU A 465 21.53 23.19 -4.20
CA GLU A 465 21.95 22.66 -2.89
C GLU A 465 22.85 23.64 -2.12
N ALA A 466 23.73 24.38 -2.80
CA ALA A 466 24.60 25.35 -2.13
C ALA A 466 23.80 26.56 -1.62
N MET A 467 22.90 27.10 -2.43
CA MET A 467 22.00 28.18 -1.99
C MET A 467 21.11 27.74 -0.82
N ALA A 468 20.52 26.54 -0.89
CA ALA A 468 19.68 26.02 0.19
C ALA A 468 20.44 25.96 1.53
N ALA A 469 21.69 25.49 1.52
CA ALA A 469 22.53 25.47 2.72
C ALA A 469 22.86 26.88 3.25
N GLN A 470 23.17 27.82 2.36
CA GLN A 470 23.50 29.20 2.75
C GLN A 470 22.29 29.97 3.30
N MET A 471 21.09 29.72 2.75
CA MET A 471 19.86 30.38 3.23
C MET A 471 19.55 30.05 4.69
N VAL A 472 19.80 28.80 5.12
CA VAL A 472 19.61 28.40 6.52
C VAL A 472 20.57 29.16 7.44
N TYR A 473 21.84 29.26 7.05
CA TYR A 473 22.84 30.02 7.81
C TYR A 473 22.44 31.49 7.95
N VAL A 474 22.09 32.16 6.85
CA VAL A 474 21.67 33.57 6.88
C VAL A 474 20.42 33.78 7.72
N TYR A 475 19.43 32.88 7.63
CA TYR A 475 18.23 32.96 8.44
C TYR A 475 18.53 32.86 9.94
N GLN A 476 19.43 31.95 10.34
CA GLN A 476 19.87 31.79 11.73
C GLN A 476 20.65 32.99 12.28
N GLU A 477 21.29 33.79 11.43
CA GLU A 477 22.01 35.00 11.86
C GLU A 477 21.10 36.24 11.94
N ILE A 478 19.91 36.19 11.32
CA ILE A 478 18.94 37.31 11.30
C ILE A 478 17.87 37.16 12.40
N VAL A 479 17.51 35.93 12.76
CA VAL A 479 16.52 35.59 13.81
C VAL A 479 17.24 35.26 15.11
#